data_AF-A0A957P3X1-F1
#
_entry.id   AF-A0A957P3X1-F1
#
_cell.length_a   1.000
_cell.length_b   1.000
_cell.length_c   1.000
_cell.angle_alpha   90.00
_cell.angle_beta   90.00
_cell.angle_gamma   90.00
#
_symmetry.space_group_name_H-M   'P 1'
#
loop_
_entity.id
_entity.type
_entity.pdbx_description
1 polymer ?
#
loop_
_entity_poly.entity_id
_entity_poly.type
_entity_poly.pdbx_seq_one_letter_code
_entity_poly.pdbx_strand_id
1 'polypeptide(L)'
;MSEPYVNYAPGQLIAAEVMNDMQMQIRDDIEAKVAAAKDELVENGVSRADNADKFAEKSETEWTKVLDERYAPKVHDHEGQGVYRRYFKRFTSDTPNTFLHHKLGRFPLVDTYQLLAVPNTSDVDATEHPVRFFLYYAHEEADRFNLNAKVFRERVPVGIPIAALLDEYAVDWEEDDTLQDVRNELWDGLFKLPNDEMGHAASPWLEEKCIERLKIKDLIENDEWPDIRMAFGAQKIEVIPENSLTTGNDNQRGPVVKITHINYETLMVEVDNVGPNADAGPLDLMFLLRM
;
A
#
# COMPACT_ATOMS: atom_id res chain seq x y z
N MET A 1 -36.26 -47.39 -15.53
CA MET A 1 -37.36 -48.19 -16.12
C MET A 1 -38.09 -48.84 -14.95
N SER A 2 -39.40 -48.63 -14.81
CA SER A 2 -40.17 -49.21 -13.69
C SER A 2 -40.47 -50.68 -13.99
N GLU A 3 -40.14 -51.57 -13.06
CA GLU A 3 -40.58 -52.96 -13.14
C GLU A 3 -42.11 -53.04 -13.04
N PRO A 4 -42.77 -53.85 -13.88
CA PRO A 4 -44.22 -54.03 -13.81
C PRO A 4 -44.61 -54.79 -12.54
N TYR A 5 -45.63 -54.30 -11.83
CA TYR A 5 -46.14 -54.93 -10.60
C TYR A 5 -46.55 -56.40 -10.80
N VAL A 6 -47.09 -56.74 -11.97
CA VAL A 6 -47.34 -58.13 -12.36
C VAL A 6 -46.91 -58.35 -13.80
N ASN A 7 -46.14 -59.41 -14.03
CA ASN A 7 -45.72 -59.84 -15.37
C ASN A 7 -46.75 -60.78 -16.00
N TYR A 8 -47.15 -60.49 -17.24
CA TYR A 8 -48.04 -61.34 -18.02
C TYR A 8 -47.39 -61.81 -19.32
N ALA A 9 -47.53 -63.10 -19.64
CA ALA A 9 -47.13 -63.64 -20.93
C ALA A 9 -48.28 -63.52 -21.96
N PRO A 10 -47.98 -63.32 -23.26
CA PRO A 10 -49.01 -63.30 -24.30
C PRO A 10 -49.84 -64.59 -24.31
N GLY A 11 -51.17 -64.47 -24.26
CA GLY A 11 -52.12 -65.60 -24.25
C GLY A 11 -52.53 -66.12 -22.88
N GLN A 12 -51.98 -65.56 -21.79
CA GLN A 12 -52.38 -65.90 -20.42
C GLN A 12 -53.73 -65.26 -20.07
N LEU A 13 -54.67 -66.06 -19.53
CA LEU A 13 -55.94 -65.55 -19.01
C LEU A 13 -55.69 -64.76 -17.72
N ILE A 14 -56.14 -63.51 -17.70
CA ILE A 14 -56.04 -62.63 -16.54
C ILE A 14 -57.22 -62.95 -15.60
N ALA A 15 -56.91 -63.57 -14.45
CA ALA A 15 -57.90 -63.81 -13.41
C ALA A 15 -58.11 -62.57 -12.54
N ALA A 16 -59.32 -62.41 -11.99
CA ALA A 16 -59.68 -61.26 -11.13
C ALA A 16 -58.80 -61.16 -9.87
N GLU A 17 -58.34 -62.30 -9.34
CA GLU A 17 -57.45 -62.37 -8.17
C GLU A 17 -56.10 -61.68 -8.45
N VAL A 18 -55.53 -61.89 -9.63
CA VAL A 18 -54.23 -61.31 -10.02
C VAL A 18 -54.33 -59.78 -10.18
N MET A 19 -55.49 -59.28 -10.59
CA MET A 19 -55.76 -57.84 -10.65
C MET A 19 -55.90 -57.22 -9.25
N ASN A 20 -56.46 -57.95 -8.28
CA ASN A 20 -56.52 -57.50 -6.89
C ASN A 20 -55.12 -57.44 -6.27
N ASP A 21 -54.27 -58.44 -6.54
CA ASP A 21 -52.88 -58.46 -6.06
C ASP A 21 -52.08 -57.28 -6.63
N MET A 22 -52.25 -56.98 -7.92
CA MET A 22 -51.64 -55.82 -8.54
C MET A 22 -52.10 -54.51 -7.88
N GLN A 23 -53.39 -54.38 -7.56
CA GLN A 23 -53.91 -53.18 -6.88
C GLN A 23 -53.36 -53.03 -5.47
N MET A 24 -53.17 -54.14 -4.73
CA MET A 24 -52.53 -54.10 -3.41
C MET A 24 -51.07 -53.62 -3.53
N GLN A 25 -50.30 -54.16 -4.47
CA GLN A 25 -48.91 -53.74 -4.67
C GLN A 25 -48.77 -52.27 -5.08
N ILE A 26 -49.68 -51.77 -5.92
CA ILE A 26 -49.72 -50.33 -6.27
C ILE A 26 -50.02 -49.49 -5.04
N ARG A 27 -50.97 -49.91 -4.20
CA ARG A 27 -51.32 -49.20 -2.97
C ARG A 27 -50.13 -49.16 -2.00
N ASP A 28 -49.47 -50.29 -1.78
CA ASP A 28 -48.31 -50.38 -0.87
C ASP A 28 -47.14 -49.49 -1.36
N ASP A 29 -46.89 -49.47 -2.68
CA ASP A 29 -45.87 -48.60 -3.28
C ASP A 29 -46.22 -47.10 -3.16
N ILE A 30 -47.49 -46.74 -3.29
CA ILE A 30 -47.96 -45.37 -3.03
C ILE A 30 -47.76 -45.00 -1.56
N GLU A 31 -48.15 -45.88 -0.63
CA GLU A 31 -47.98 -45.64 0.81
C GLU A 31 -46.49 -45.47 1.17
N ALA A 32 -45.60 -46.29 0.59
CA ALA A 32 -44.15 -46.18 0.77
C ALA A 32 -43.58 -44.87 0.19
N LYS A 33 -44.00 -44.46 -1.01
CA LYS A 33 -43.58 -43.19 -1.63
C LYS A 33 -44.05 -41.98 -0.83
N VAL A 34 -45.25 -42.02 -0.27
CA VAL A 34 -45.78 -40.95 0.58
C VAL A 34 -44.98 -40.84 1.88
N ALA A 35 -44.62 -41.96 2.50
CA ALA A 35 -43.78 -41.97 3.69
C ALA A 35 -42.39 -41.38 3.39
N ALA A 36 -41.73 -41.83 2.33
CA ALA A 36 -40.42 -41.32 1.92
C ALA A 36 -40.43 -39.82 1.62
N ALA A 37 -41.44 -39.33 0.89
CA ALA A 37 -41.57 -37.91 0.59
C ALA A 37 -41.83 -37.06 1.85
N LYS A 38 -42.56 -37.61 2.83
CA LYS A 38 -42.79 -36.92 4.11
C LYS A 38 -41.49 -36.81 4.91
N ASP A 39 -40.70 -37.87 4.96
CA ASP A 39 -39.41 -37.87 5.67
C ASP A 39 -38.42 -36.90 5.00
N GLU A 40 -38.38 -36.87 3.66
CA GLU A 40 -37.55 -35.91 2.90
C GLU A 40 -37.96 -34.45 3.16
N LEU A 41 -39.27 -34.15 3.21
CA LEU A 41 -39.76 -32.80 3.52
C LEU A 41 -39.43 -32.37 4.96
N VAL A 42 -39.45 -33.30 5.90
CA VAL A 42 -39.07 -33.04 7.29
C VAL A 42 -37.56 -32.81 7.40
N GLU A 43 -36.74 -33.65 6.76
CA GLU A 43 -35.28 -33.59 6.82
C GLU A 43 -34.68 -32.42 6.05
N ASN A 44 -35.21 -32.08 4.86
CA ASN A 44 -34.64 -31.04 4.00
C ASN A 44 -35.37 -29.70 4.07
N GLY A 45 -36.63 -29.68 4.52
CA GLY A 45 -37.45 -28.47 4.62
C GLY A 45 -37.60 -27.99 6.06
N VAL A 46 -38.32 -28.76 6.87
CA VAL A 46 -38.79 -28.30 8.19
C VAL A 46 -37.66 -28.20 9.22
N SER A 47 -36.73 -29.14 9.24
CA SER A 47 -35.56 -29.12 10.15
C SER A 47 -34.60 -27.95 9.88
N ARG A 48 -34.64 -27.38 8.67
CA ARG A 48 -33.83 -26.21 8.26
C ARG A 48 -34.54 -24.87 8.49
N ALA A 49 -35.78 -24.89 8.98
CA ALA A 49 -36.55 -23.68 9.28
C ALA A 49 -35.89 -22.80 10.34
N ASP A 50 -35.08 -23.38 11.24
CA ASP A 50 -34.31 -22.64 12.25
C ASP A 50 -33.22 -21.73 11.65
N ASN A 51 -32.94 -21.85 10.34
CA ASN A 51 -31.98 -21.04 9.59
C ASN A 51 -32.68 -20.00 8.69
N ALA A 52 -34.01 -19.84 8.78
CA ALA A 52 -34.77 -18.92 7.93
C ALA A 52 -34.33 -17.44 8.09
N ASP A 53 -33.90 -17.06 9.29
CA ASP A 53 -33.43 -15.70 9.62
C ASP A 53 -31.93 -15.49 9.36
N LYS A 54 -31.27 -16.47 8.73
CA LYS A 54 -29.82 -16.48 8.51
C LYS A 54 -29.52 -16.72 7.03
N PHE A 55 -28.61 -15.92 6.49
CA PHE A 55 -28.09 -16.11 5.14
C PHE A 55 -26.74 -16.82 5.22
N ALA A 56 -26.65 -18.03 4.66
CA ALA A 56 -25.46 -18.89 4.74
C ALA A 56 -24.98 -19.10 6.19
N GLU A 57 -25.91 -19.47 7.08
CA GLU A 57 -25.66 -19.75 8.51
C GLU A 57 -25.25 -18.54 9.36
N LYS A 58 -25.26 -17.33 8.79
CA LYS A 58 -24.95 -16.08 9.48
C LYS A 58 -26.18 -15.18 9.55
N SER A 59 -26.41 -14.61 10.72
CA SER A 59 -27.40 -13.55 10.93
C SER A 59 -26.94 -12.22 10.30
N GLU A 60 -27.88 -11.28 10.14
CA GLU A 60 -27.59 -9.93 9.67
C GLU A 60 -26.52 -9.23 10.53
N THR A 61 -26.62 -9.33 11.85
CA THR A 61 -25.64 -8.72 12.78
C THR A 61 -24.25 -9.34 12.67
N GLU A 62 -24.16 -10.65 12.42
CA GLU A 62 -22.87 -11.33 12.17
C GLU A 62 -22.26 -10.91 10.83
N TRP A 63 -23.08 -10.70 9.80
CA TRP A 63 -22.62 -10.12 8.53
C TRP A 63 -22.16 -8.68 8.70
N THR A 64 -22.92 -7.85 9.39
CA THR A 64 -22.53 -6.46 9.68
C THR A 64 -21.22 -6.43 10.45
N LYS A 65 -21.02 -7.29 11.46
CA LYS A 65 -19.75 -7.35 12.19
C LYS A 65 -18.57 -7.76 11.31
N VAL A 66 -18.73 -8.77 10.44
CA VAL A 66 -17.68 -9.19 9.50
C VAL A 66 -17.37 -8.10 8.48
N LEU A 67 -18.40 -7.37 8.01
CA LEU A 67 -18.25 -6.26 7.09
C LEU A 67 -17.62 -5.05 7.79
N ASP A 68 -18.02 -4.73 9.01
CA ASP A 68 -17.44 -3.68 9.83
C ASP A 68 -15.99 -4.01 10.18
N GLU A 69 -15.63 -5.23 10.55
CA GLU A 69 -14.21 -5.60 10.74
C GLU A 69 -13.37 -5.47 9.45
N ARG A 70 -14.01 -5.59 8.28
CA ARG A 70 -13.36 -5.48 6.96
C ARG A 70 -13.31 -4.06 6.41
N TYR A 71 -14.32 -3.24 6.70
CA TYR A 71 -14.57 -1.94 6.08
C TYR A 71 -14.69 -0.78 7.07
N ALA A 72 -14.89 -1.06 8.37
CA ALA A 72 -14.72 -0.03 9.37
C ALA A 72 -13.26 0.43 9.26
N PRO A 73 -13.04 1.76 9.25
CA PRO A 73 -11.69 2.28 9.28
C PRO A 73 -11.04 1.68 10.53
N LYS A 74 -10.04 0.82 10.33
CA LYS A 74 -9.06 0.55 11.37
C LYS A 74 -8.43 1.91 11.63
N VAL A 75 -8.96 2.62 12.62
CA VAL A 75 -8.30 3.77 13.22
C VAL A 75 -7.03 3.16 13.80
N HIS A 76 -5.95 3.17 13.02
CA HIS A 76 -4.65 2.76 13.51
C HIS A 76 -4.30 3.77 14.59
N ASP A 77 -4.32 3.32 15.85
CA ASP A 77 -4.10 4.08 17.09
C ASP A 77 -2.64 4.58 17.23
N HIS A 78 -2.01 5.02 16.15
CA HIS A 78 -0.59 5.40 16.18
C HIS A 78 -0.31 6.86 15.88
N GLU A 79 -1.15 7.60 15.15
CA GLU A 79 -0.65 8.85 14.55
C GLU A 79 -1.73 9.95 14.53
N GLY A 80 -1.42 11.10 15.13
CA GLY A 80 -2.35 12.21 15.47
C GLY A 80 -2.87 13.06 14.29
N GLN A 81 -3.35 14.28 14.62
CA GLN A 81 -4.00 15.21 13.68
C GLN A 81 -3.05 15.64 12.55
N GLY A 82 -3.21 15.06 11.34
CA GLY A 82 -2.51 15.51 10.12
C GLY A 82 -1.56 14.50 9.48
N VAL A 83 -1.85 13.20 9.60
CA VAL A 83 -0.95 12.15 9.13
C VAL A 83 -0.68 12.24 7.63
N TYR A 84 0.60 12.26 7.26
CA TYR A 84 1.07 12.06 5.90
C TYR A 84 2.17 10.99 5.89
N ARG A 85 2.34 10.28 4.78
CA ARG A 85 3.46 9.36 4.56
C ARG A 85 4.19 9.66 3.28
N ARG A 86 5.52 9.61 3.34
CA ARG A 86 6.40 9.84 2.18
C ARG A 86 6.96 8.52 1.69
N TYR A 87 6.80 8.30 0.39
CA TYR A 87 7.38 7.16 -0.30
C TYR A 87 8.28 7.63 -1.43
N PHE A 88 9.44 6.98 -1.57
CA PHE A 88 10.45 7.34 -2.57
C PHE A 88 10.60 6.19 -3.55
N LYS A 89 10.37 6.48 -4.83
CA LYS A 89 10.42 5.48 -5.91
C LYS A 89 11.25 5.95 -7.09
N ARG A 90 12.05 5.05 -7.63
CA ARG A 90 12.92 5.27 -8.79
C ARG A 90 12.32 4.56 -9.99
N PHE A 91 12.05 5.33 -11.04
CA PHE A 91 11.53 4.83 -12.31
C PHE A 91 12.62 4.88 -13.38
N THR A 92 12.80 3.78 -14.09
CA THR A 92 13.66 3.68 -15.28
C THR A 92 12.81 3.27 -16.48
N SER A 93 13.40 3.26 -17.67
CA SER A 93 12.73 2.72 -18.87
C SER A 93 12.26 1.27 -18.70
N ASP A 94 12.93 0.50 -17.83
CA ASP A 94 12.66 -0.91 -17.60
C ASP A 94 11.62 -1.13 -16.50
N THR A 95 11.43 -0.15 -15.61
CA THR A 95 10.45 -0.18 -14.51
C THR A 95 9.52 1.03 -14.55
N PRO A 96 8.68 1.17 -15.61
CA PRO A 96 7.78 2.32 -15.74
C PRO A 96 6.57 2.24 -14.80
N ASN A 97 6.35 1.10 -14.14
CA ASN A 97 5.24 0.90 -13.22
C ASN A 97 5.67 0.20 -11.92
N THR A 98 4.95 0.49 -10.84
CA THR A 98 5.18 -0.15 -9.54
C THR A 98 3.91 -0.18 -8.69
N PHE A 99 3.82 -1.18 -7.81
CA PHE A 99 2.78 -1.24 -6.78
C PHE A 99 3.32 -0.71 -5.46
N LEU A 100 2.66 0.31 -4.93
CA LEU A 100 2.97 0.91 -3.63
C LEU A 100 1.98 0.40 -2.57
N HIS A 101 2.45 -0.53 -1.74
CA HIS A 101 1.68 -1.11 -0.63
C HIS A 101 1.77 -0.23 0.62
N HIS A 102 0.94 0.81 0.69
CA HIS A 102 0.97 1.81 1.76
C HIS A 102 0.27 1.40 3.07
N LYS A 103 -0.61 0.38 3.03
CA LYS A 103 -1.29 -0.18 4.21
C LYS A 103 -2.00 0.85 5.11
N LEU A 104 -2.60 1.88 4.51
CA LEU A 104 -3.31 2.94 5.27
C LEU A 104 -4.77 2.58 5.59
N GLY A 105 -5.30 1.49 5.04
CA GLY A 105 -6.68 1.06 5.25
C GLY A 105 -7.75 1.98 4.64
N ARG A 106 -7.35 2.97 3.83
CA ARG A 106 -8.22 3.90 3.09
C ARG A 106 -7.53 4.42 1.85
N PHE A 107 -8.30 5.03 0.93
CA PHE A 107 -7.74 5.69 -0.25
C PHE A 107 -7.13 7.06 0.14
N PRO A 108 -5.79 7.22 0.09
CA PRO A 108 -5.16 8.50 0.42
C PRO A 108 -5.29 9.51 -0.72
N LEU A 109 -5.21 10.80 -0.40
CA LEU A 109 -4.91 11.82 -1.41
C LEU A 109 -3.41 11.74 -1.72
N VAL A 110 -3.05 11.69 -3.00
CA VAL A 110 -1.65 11.51 -3.42
C VAL A 110 -1.15 12.76 -4.12
N ASP A 111 -0.10 13.37 -3.59
CA ASP A 111 0.71 14.34 -4.32
C ASP A 111 2.01 13.69 -4.79
N THR A 112 2.40 13.98 -6.02
CA THR A 112 3.64 13.49 -6.63
C THR A 112 4.62 14.64 -6.83
N TYR A 113 5.87 14.38 -6.45
CA TYR A 113 6.97 15.32 -6.61
C TYR A 113 8.15 14.65 -7.28
N GLN A 114 8.79 15.33 -8.22
CA GLN A 114 10.11 14.97 -8.70
C GLN A 114 11.15 15.36 -7.67
N LEU A 115 12.06 14.44 -7.35
CA LEU A 115 13.23 14.74 -6.54
C LEU A 115 14.31 15.39 -7.42
N LEU A 116 14.69 16.61 -7.04
CA LEU A 116 15.76 17.36 -7.68
C LEU A 116 17.09 17.03 -7.00
N ALA A 117 18.18 17.23 -7.74
CA ALA A 117 19.51 17.14 -7.14
C ALA A 117 19.68 18.30 -6.13
N VAL A 118 20.25 18.01 -4.97
CA VAL A 118 20.65 19.05 -4.02
C VAL A 118 21.86 19.77 -4.61
N PRO A 119 21.83 21.10 -4.76
CA PRO A 119 22.94 21.83 -5.37
C PRO A 119 24.19 21.80 -4.49
N ASN A 120 25.37 21.87 -5.12
CA ASN A 120 26.68 22.06 -4.48
C ASN A 120 27.12 20.95 -3.50
N THR A 121 26.58 19.74 -3.61
CA THR A 121 26.94 18.61 -2.73
C THR A 121 28.10 17.75 -3.26
N SER A 122 28.62 18.01 -4.47
CA SER A 122 29.80 17.32 -5.00
C SER A 122 30.59 18.19 -6.00
N ASP A 123 31.93 18.17 -5.86
CA ASP A 123 32.90 18.76 -6.82
C ASP A 123 33.30 17.78 -7.94
N VAL A 124 32.82 16.52 -7.89
CA VAL A 124 33.15 15.46 -8.86
C VAL A 124 31.90 14.58 -9.04
N ASP A 125 31.48 14.34 -10.29
CA ASP A 125 30.42 13.40 -10.71
C ASP A 125 28.94 13.70 -10.39
N ALA A 126 28.57 14.98 -10.23
CA ALA A 126 27.16 15.40 -10.08
C ALA A 126 26.23 14.97 -11.24
N THR A 127 26.79 14.62 -12.40
CA THR A 127 26.03 14.17 -13.58
C THR A 127 25.71 12.67 -13.59
N GLU A 128 26.54 11.81 -12.99
CA GLU A 128 26.30 10.34 -13.02
C GLU A 128 25.50 9.87 -11.80
N HIS A 129 25.70 10.48 -10.63
CA HIS A 129 25.02 10.12 -9.38
C HIS A 129 24.54 11.37 -8.62
N PRO A 130 23.41 11.97 -9.03
CA PRO A 130 22.88 13.15 -8.36
C PRO A 130 22.45 12.82 -6.92
N VAL A 131 22.92 13.61 -5.96
CA VAL A 131 22.51 13.53 -4.56
C VAL A 131 21.07 14.06 -4.43
N ARG A 132 20.15 13.19 -4.02
CA ARG A 132 18.74 13.54 -3.74
C ARG A 132 18.51 13.88 -2.28
N PHE A 133 19.23 13.21 -1.39
CA PHE A 133 19.14 13.41 0.06
C PHE A 133 20.49 13.87 0.61
N PHE A 134 20.50 15.02 1.28
CA PHE A 134 21.72 15.59 1.84
C PHE A 134 21.55 15.85 3.33
N LEU A 135 22.30 15.10 4.15
CA LEU A 135 22.37 15.31 5.59
C LEU A 135 23.44 16.37 5.88
N TYR A 136 23.13 17.37 6.70
CA TYR A 136 24.07 18.46 6.99
C TYR A 136 23.84 19.10 8.36
N TYR A 137 24.86 19.79 8.87
CA TYR A 137 24.76 20.58 10.09
C TYR A 137 24.36 22.02 9.79
N ALA A 138 23.15 22.40 10.17
CA ALA A 138 22.53 23.64 9.74
C ALA A 138 23.24 24.90 10.22
N HIS A 139 23.77 24.88 11.44
CA HIS A 139 24.40 26.05 12.05
C HIS A 139 25.62 26.54 11.24
N GLU A 140 26.44 25.62 10.77
CA GLU A 140 27.71 25.94 10.11
C GLU A 140 27.60 25.90 8.58
N GLU A 141 26.78 25.00 8.03
CA GLU A 141 26.86 24.64 6.63
C GLU A 141 25.65 25.06 5.79
N ALA A 142 24.55 25.52 6.41
CA ALA A 142 23.35 25.92 5.66
C ALA A 142 23.65 27.02 4.63
N ASP A 143 24.44 28.03 5.00
CA ASP A 143 24.84 29.09 4.07
C ASP A 143 25.81 28.59 2.99
N ARG A 144 26.73 27.69 3.36
CA ARG A 144 27.73 27.11 2.44
C ARG A 144 27.09 26.36 1.29
N PHE A 145 26.03 25.60 1.57
CA PHE A 145 25.31 24.80 0.57
C PHE A 145 24.07 25.50 0.01
N ASN A 146 23.84 26.77 0.33
CA ASN A 146 22.65 27.53 -0.08
C ASN A 146 21.33 26.82 0.35
N LEU A 147 21.34 26.22 1.53
CA LEU A 147 20.21 25.54 2.17
C LEU A 147 19.50 26.45 3.17
N ASN A 148 19.55 27.76 2.95
CA ASN A 148 18.82 28.74 3.75
C ASN A 148 17.69 29.36 2.92
N ALA A 149 16.46 29.27 3.42
CA ALA A 149 15.32 29.98 2.86
C ALA A 149 15.21 31.34 3.55
N LYS A 150 14.93 32.38 2.77
CA LYS A 150 14.63 33.70 3.31
C LYS A 150 13.14 33.77 3.64
N VAL A 151 12.81 33.71 4.92
CA VAL A 151 11.44 33.88 5.41
C VAL A 151 11.36 35.26 6.06
N PHE A 152 10.72 36.21 5.37
CA PHE A 152 10.75 37.63 5.72
C PHE A 152 12.16 38.22 5.81
N ARG A 153 12.63 38.50 7.04
CA ARG A 153 13.94 39.07 7.35
C ARG A 153 14.93 38.03 7.88
N GLU A 154 14.45 36.83 8.19
CA GLU A 154 15.24 35.77 8.80
C GLU A 154 15.68 34.75 7.74
N ARG A 155 16.86 34.17 7.96
CA ARG A 155 17.35 33.01 7.21
C ARG A 155 17.03 31.78 8.04
N VAL A 156 16.26 30.87 7.47
CA VAL A 156 15.85 29.63 8.12
C VAL A 156 16.47 28.46 7.37
N PRO A 157 17.18 27.55 8.07
CA PRO A 157 17.70 26.34 7.47
C PRO A 157 16.59 25.47 6.87
N VAL A 158 16.79 25.04 5.64
CA VAL A 158 15.87 24.22 4.85
C VAL A 158 16.12 22.76 5.14
N GLY A 159 15.05 22.00 5.37
CA GLY A 159 15.13 20.57 5.58
C GLY A 159 14.46 20.16 6.88
N ILE A 160 14.46 18.85 7.09
CA ILE A 160 13.75 18.23 8.19
C ILE A 160 14.79 17.86 9.25
N PRO A 161 14.58 18.24 10.53
CA PRO A 161 15.45 17.82 11.63
C PRO A 161 15.59 16.30 11.68
N ILE A 162 16.78 15.80 11.97
CA ILE A 162 17.07 14.36 11.98
C ILE A 162 16.16 13.60 12.94
N ALA A 163 15.89 14.15 14.13
CA ALA A 163 14.98 13.56 15.11
C ALA A 163 13.59 13.26 14.54
N ALA A 164 13.02 14.21 13.79
CA ALA A 164 11.70 14.03 13.17
C ALA A 164 11.70 12.96 12.07
N LEU A 165 12.84 12.73 11.42
CA LEU A 165 12.98 11.66 10.43
C LEU A 165 13.11 10.29 11.09
N LEU A 166 13.90 10.21 12.16
CA LEU A 166 14.05 8.97 12.94
C LEU A 166 12.68 8.52 13.48
N ASP A 167 11.89 9.47 13.98
CA ASP A 167 10.51 9.22 14.40
C ASP A 167 9.61 8.75 13.23
N GLU A 168 9.67 9.42 12.07
CA GLU A 168 8.85 9.07 10.90
C GLU A 168 9.15 7.67 10.35
N TYR A 169 10.42 7.25 10.40
CA TYR A 169 10.86 5.93 9.91
C TYR A 169 10.95 4.88 11.00
N ALA A 170 10.52 5.20 12.24
CA ALA A 170 10.60 4.32 13.40
C ALA A 170 12.00 3.70 13.57
N VAL A 171 13.02 4.55 13.47
CA VAL A 171 14.41 4.18 13.72
C VAL A 171 14.67 4.32 15.21
N ASP A 172 14.95 3.20 15.87
CA ASP A 172 15.34 3.17 17.28
C ASP A 172 16.77 3.70 17.40
N TRP A 173 17.03 4.60 18.35
CA TRP A 173 18.37 5.11 18.67
C TRP A 173 18.47 5.45 20.15
N GLU A 174 19.67 5.38 20.69
CA GLU A 174 19.99 5.71 22.09
C GLU A 174 21.04 6.82 22.18
N GLU A 175 21.09 7.55 23.31
CA GLU A 175 22.06 8.63 23.51
C GLU A 175 23.52 8.16 23.46
N ASP A 176 23.76 6.88 23.78
CA ASP A 176 25.09 6.27 23.79
C ASP A 176 25.57 5.83 22.39
N ASP A 177 24.67 5.84 21.39
CA ASP A 177 25.00 5.51 20.00
C ASP A 177 25.89 6.58 19.38
N THR A 178 26.67 6.17 18.37
CA THR A 178 27.49 7.12 17.62
C THR A 178 26.66 7.75 16.51
N LEU A 179 27.01 8.98 16.13
CA LEU A 179 26.40 9.66 14.99
C LEU A 179 26.48 8.84 13.70
N GLN A 180 27.55 8.07 13.54
CA GLN A 180 27.72 7.17 12.39
C GLN A 180 26.69 6.04 12.39
N ASP A 181 26.41 5.44 13.55
CA ASP A 181 25.44 4.34 13.67
C ASP A 181 24.04 4.86 13.35
N VAL A 182 23.62 5.95 14.00
CA VAL A 182 22.31 6.57 13.76
C VAL A 182 22.14 7.02 12.30
N ARG A 183 23.20 7.54 11.67
CA ARG A 183 23.18 7.88 10.24
C ARG A 183 22.92 6.66 9.37
N ASN A 184 23.59 5.54 9.64
CA ASN A 184 23.43 4.33 8.85
C ASN A 184 22.01 3.75 9.04
N GLU A 185 21.52 3.72 10.28
CA GLU A 185 20.17 3.25 10.59
C GLU A 185 19.09 4.15 9.98
N LEU A 186 19.32 5.47 9.92
CA LEU A 186 18.47 6.39 9.18
C LEU A 186 18.39 6.02 7.70
N TRP A 187 19.53 5.76 7.05
CA TRP A 187 19.54 5.38 5.64
C TRP A 187 18.89 4.02 5.40
N ASP A 188 19.15 3.04 6.26
CA ASP A 188 18.51 1.73 6.22
C ASP A 188 16.99 1.84 6.41
N GLY A 189 16.53 2.68 7.33
CA GLY A 189 15.11 2.95 7.56
C GLY A 189 14.45 3.68 6.39
N LEU A 190 15.12 4.71 5.86
CA LEU A 190 14.64 5.52 4.74
C LEU A 190 14.47 4.70 3.46
N PHE A 191 15.42 3.82 3.15
CA PHE A 191 15.44 3.01 1.92
C PHE A 191 14.94 1.58 2.12
N LYS A 192 14.36 1.29 3.30
CA LYS A 192 13.62 0.05 3.52
C LYS A 192 12.41 0.00 2.59
N LEU A 193 12.08 -1.21 2.12
CA LEU A 193 10.84 -1.43 1.37
C LEU A 193 9.64 -0.81 2.11
N PRO A 194 8.80 -0.01 1.42
CA PRO A 194 8.68 0.05 -0.03
C PRO A 194 9.46 1.19 -0.71
N ASN A 195 10.44 1.84 -0.06
CA ASN A 195 11.24 2.87 -0.72
C ASN A 195 12.38 2.25 -1.55
N ASP A 196 12.80 2.96 -2.59
CA ASP A 196 13.95 2.57 -3.42
C ASP A 196 15.18 3.40 -3.02
N GLU A 197 16.37 2.79 -3.08
CA GLU A 197 17.63 3.47 -2.80
C GLU A 197 17.95 4.54 -3.85
N MET A 198 18.38 5.71 -3.38
CA MET A 198 18.71 6.87 -4.21
C MET A 198 20.01 7.53 -3.76
N GLY A 199 20.55 8.41 -4.60
CA GLY A 199 21.77 9.14 -4.27
C GLY A 199 21.58 9.94 -2.98
N HIS A 200 22.47 9.70 -2.01
CA HIS A 200 22.47 10.38 -0.73
C HIS A 200 23.91 10.70 -0.31
N ALA A 201 24.09 11.76 0.46
CA ALA A 201 25.39 12.17 0.96
C ALA A 201 25.24 12.89 2.31
N ALA A 202 26.34 12.96 3.06
CA ALA A 202 26.45 13.81 4.23
C ALA A 202 27.45 14.94 3.97
N SER A 203 27.31 16.02 4.73
CA SER A 203 28.21 17.16 4.67
C SER A 203 29.61 16.82 5.24
N PRO A 204 30.65 17.58 4.86
CA PRO A 204 32.01 17.38 5.39
C PRO A 204 32.07 17.40 6.92
N TRP A 205 31.31 18.28 7.57
CA TRP A 205 31.25 18.32 9.04
C TRP A 205 30.71 17.02 9.61
N LEU A 206 29.62 16.48 9.04
CA LEU A 206 29.05 15.22 9.50
C LEU A 206 29.99 14.05 9.26
N GLU A 207 30.69 14.02 8.13
CA GLU A 207 31.68 12.97 7.86
C GLU A 207 32.83 13.02 8.88
N GLU A 208 33.32 14.22 9.22
CA GLU A 208 34.31 14.41 10.28
C GLU A 208 33.80 13.90 11.63
N LYS A 209 32.58 14.29 12.04
CA LYS A 209 31.98 13.84 13.32
C LYS A 209 31.67 12.35 13.37
N CYS A 210 31.31 11.74 12.23
CA CYS A 210 31.19 10.29 12.12
C CYS A 210 32.53 9.59 12.36
N ILE A 211 33.62 10.11 11.78
CA ILE A 211 34.98 9.55 11.96
C ILE A 211 35.45 9.69 13.41
N GLU A 212 35.14 10.82 14.05
CA GLU A 212 35.43 11.07 15.47
C GLU A 212 34.62 10.18 16.43
N ARG A 213 33.60 9.46 15.93
CA ARG A 213 32.67 8.66 16.71
C ARG A 213 31.97 9.46 17.81
N LEU A 214 31.56 10.68 17.45
CA LEU A 214 30.81 11.55 18.36
C LEU A 214 29.51 10.86 18.78
N LYS A 215 29.22 10.87 20.08
CA LYS A 215 27.99 10.29 20.62
C LYS A 215 26.82 11.24 20.50
N ILE A 216 25.60 10.70 20.39
CA ILE A 216 24.40 11.53 20.34
C ILE A 216 24.21 12.33 21.64
N LYS A 217 24.58 11.74 22.78
CA LYS A 217 24.56 12.43 24.08
C LYS A 217 25.30 13.77 24.04
N ASP A 218 26.51 13.78 23.48
CA ASP A 218 27.35 14.98 23.41
C ASP A 218 26.71 16.05 22.51
N LEU A 219 26.07 15.62 21.41
CA LEU A 219 25.31 16.51 20.50
C LEU A 219 24.09 17.12 21.19
N ILE A 220 23.41 16.36 22.06
CA ILE A 220 22.26 16.85 22.83
C ILE A 220 22.72 17.83 23.91
N GLU A 221 23.79 17.51 24.65
CA GLU A 221 24.34 18.38 25.70
C GLU A 221 24.81 19.73 25.15
N ASN A 222 25.28 19.77 23.89
CA ASN A 222 25.73 20.98 23.21
C ASN A 222 24.64 21.71 22.39
N ASP A 223 23.39 21.23 22.41
CA ASP A 223 22.28 21.76 21.59
C ASP A 223 22.53 21.72 20.07
N GLU A 224 23.35 20.77 19.60
CA GLU A 224 23.71 20.60 18.19
C GLU A 224 22.79 19.60 17.47
N TRP A 225 22.22 18.65 18.22
CA TRP A 225 21.33 17.60 17.69
C TRP A 225 20.14 18.14 16.86
N PRO A 226 19.41 19.19 17.30
CA PRO A 226 18.28 19.74 16.54
C PRO A 226 18.68 20.40 15.22
N ASP A 227 19.96 20.77 15.08
CA ASP A 227 20.50 21.46 13.91
C ASP A 227 21.04 20.51 12.85
N ILE A 228 21.11 19.20 13.12
CA ILE A 228 21.35 18.20 12.08
C ILE A 228 20.06 18.00 11.27
N ARG A 229 20.13 18.24 9.96
CA ARG A 229 18.97 18.25 9.07
C ARG A 229 19.22 17.49 7.78
N MET A 230 18.14 16.92 7.22
CA MET A 230 18.15 16.38 5.87
C MET A 230 17.44 17.35 4.92
N ALA A 231 18.17 17.79 3.89
CA ALA A 231 17.63 18.53 2.76
C ALA A 231 17.37 17.60 1.58
N PHE A 232 16.26 17.84 0.87
CA PHE A 232 16.00 17.29 -0.44
C PHE A 232 15.14 18.29 -1.22
N GLY A 233 15.40 18.40 -2.53
CA GLY A 233 14.63 19.28 -3.41
C GLY A 233 13.43 18.54 -3.98
N ALA A 234 12.23 19.09 -3.85
CA ALA A 234 11.01 18.48 -4.39
C ALA A 234 10.28 19.47 -5.32
N GLN A 235 10.01 19.07 -6.55
CA GLN A 235 9.21 19.83 -7.51
C GLN A 235 7.90 19.10 -7.78
N LYS A 236 6.76 19.76 -7.54
CA LYS A 236 5.45 19.13 -7.76
C LYS A 236 5.26 18.81 -9.24
N ILE A 237 4.86 17.57 -9.54
CA ILE A 237 4.41 17.14 -10.87
C ILE A 237 2.89 17.17 -10.86
N GLU A 238 2.28 17.68 -11.92
CA GLU A 238 0.83 17.57 -12.09
C GLU A 238 0.46 16.11 -12.36
N VAL A 239 -0.38 15.55 -11.48
CA VAL A 239 -1.00 14.24 -11.68
C VAL A 239 -2.17 14.44 -12.63
N ILE A 240 -2.11 13.84 -13.82
CA ILE A 240 -3.21 13.92 -14.80
C ILE A 240 -4.18 12.76 -14.53
N PRO A 241 -5.45 13.03 -14.17
CA PRO A 241 -6.45 11.97 -14.00
C PRO A 241 -6.78 11.31 -15.36
N GLU A 242 -7.09 10.00 -15.34
CA GLU A 242 -7.34 9.15 -16.53
C GLU A 242 -8.27 9.71 -17.60
N ASN A 243 -9.14 10.67 -17.26
CA ASN A 243 -10.17 11.21 -18.17
C ASN A 243 -9.72 12.42 -18.98
N SER A 244 -8.49 12.91 -18.82
CA SER A 244 -7.96 14.03 -19.60
C SER A 244 -7.25 13.54 -20.87
N LEU A 245 -8.04 13.10 -21.86
CA LEU A 245 -7.58 12.95 -23.25
C LEU A 245 -7.18 14.33 -23.79
N THR A 246 -5.90 14.69 -23.69
CA THR A 246 -5.39 15.91 -24.32
C THR A 246 -4.63 15.55 -25.59
N THR A 247 -5.32 15.72 -26.71
CA THR A 247 -4.78 15.79 -28.07
C THR A 247 -3.77 16.93 -28.19
N GLY A 248 -2.47 16.63 -28.09
CA GLY A 248 -1.42 17.63 -28.32
C GLY A 248 -0.02 17.04 -28.21
N ASN A 249 0.74 17.12 -29.30
CA ASN A 249 2.16 16.75 -29.50
C ASN A 249 2.90 16.19 -28.26
N ASP A 250 3.06 14.87 -28.23
CA ASP A 250 3.67 14.11 -27.11
C ASP A 250 5.17 14.39 -26.87
N ASN A 251 5.89 14.98 -27.82
CA ASN A 251 7.35 15.07 -27.77
C ASN A 251 7.93 16.21 -26.89
N GLN A 252 7.10 17.00 -26.21
CA GLN A 252 7.55 18.08 -25.30
C GLN A 252 6.97 18.00 -23.89
N ARG A 253 6.21 16.95 -23.57
CA ARG A 253 5.63 16.80 -22.25
C ARG A 253 6.66 16.18 -21.31
N GLY A 254 6.86 16.81 -20.14
CA GLY A 254 7.63 16.22 -19.05
C GLY A 254 7.01 14.89 -18.58
N PRO A 255 7.62 14.21 -17.59
CA PRO A 255 7.13 12.93 -17.11
C PRO A 255 5.68 13.06 -16.62
N VAL A 256 4.81 12.17 -17.08
CA VAL A 256 3.40 12.13 -16.67
C VAL A 256 3.23 10.96 -15.71
N VAL A 257 2.76 11.24 -14.50
CA VAL A 257 2.55 10.21 -13.48
C VAL A 257 1.06 9.95 -13.34
N LYS A 258 0.69 8.69 -13.52
CA LYS A 258 -0.66 8.17 -13.38
C LYS A 258 -0.74 7.33 -12.11
N ILE A 259 -1.76 7.60 -11.30
CA ILE A 259 -2.01 6.91 -10.03
C ILE A 259 -3.36 6.23 -10.09
N THR A 260 -3.38 4.92 -9.86
CA THR A 260 -4.60 4.12 -9.82
C THR A 260 -4.72 3.45 -8.45
N HIS A 261 -5.85 3.67 -7.77
CA HIS A 261 -6.13 2.99 -6.52
C HIS A 261 -6.66 1.59 -6.80
N ILE A 262 -5.88 0.55 -6.45
CA ILE A 262 -6.27 -0.84 -6.67
C ILE A 262 -7.17 -1.34 -5.54
N ASN A 263 -6.81 -1.00 -4.30
CA ASN A 263 -7.57 -1.29 -3.08
C ASN A 263 -7.21 -0.28 -1.99
N TYR A 264 -7.78 -0.43 -0.79
CA TYR A 264 -7.57 0.46 0.35
C TYR A 264 -6.12 0.50 0.89
N GLU A 265 -5.23 -0.36 0.41
CA GLU A 265 -3.86 -0.49 0.90
C GLU A 265 -2.80 -0.37 -0.19
N THR A 266 -3.19 -0.31 -1.46
CA THR A 266 -2.27 -0.42 -2.62
C THR A 266 -2.61 0.58 -3.71
N LEU A 267 -1.60 1.32 -4.14
CA LEU A 267 -1.61 2.17 -5.32
C LEU A 267 -0.82 1.49 -6.44
N MET A 268 -1.30 1.56 -7.67
CA MET A 268 -0.49 1.36 -8.86
C MET A 268 -0.03 2.72 -9.35
N VAL A 269 1.28 2.86 -9.50
CA VAL A 269 1.90 4.04 -10.10
C VAL A 269 2.44 3.65 -11.45
N GLU A 270 2.08 4.42 -12.47
CA GLU A 270 2.55 4.28 -13.84
C GLU A 270 3.13 5.63 -14.28
N VAL A 271 4.30 5.59 -14.89
CA VAL A 271 4.99 6.78 -15.38
C VAL A 271 5.14 6.68 -16.89
N ASP A 272 4.45 7.58 -17.58
CA ASP A 272 4.59 7.78 -19.01
C ASP A 272 5.70 8.79 -19.29
N ASN A 273 6.37 8.63 -20.43
CA ASN A 273 7.50 9.47 -20.83
C ASN A 273 8.60 9.54 -19.77
N VAL A 274 9.01 8.38 -19.24
CA VAL A 274 10.36 8.20 -18.67
C VAL A 274 11.36 8.28 -19.84
N GLY A 275 11.45 9.45 -20.48
CA GLY A 275 12.30 9.86 -21.61
C GLY A 275 12.61 8.82 -22.72
N PRO A 276 12.26 9.07 -24.00
CA PRO A 276 12.77 8.28 -25.13
C PRO A 276 14.26 8.56 -25.47
N ASN A 277 14.90 9.49 -24.77
CA ASN A 277 16.32 9.79 -24.93
C ASN A 277 17.08 9.14 -23.77
N ALA A 278 17.98 8.21 -24.10
CA ALA A 278 18.85 7.46 -23.18
C ALA A 278 19.74 8.33 -22.25
N ASP A 279 19.64 9.66 -22.34
CA ASP A 279 20.46 10.64 -21.63
C ASP A 279 19.75 11.29 -20.41
N ALA A 280 18.46 11.00 -20.15
CA ALA A 280 17.71 11.69 -19.08
C ALA A 280 17.88 11.09 -17.67
N GLY A 281 18.51 9.92 -17.53
CA GLY A 281 18.71 9.25 -16.25
C GLY A 281 17.42 8.74 -15.59
N PRO A 282 17.52 8.07 -14.42
CA PRO A 282 16.35 7.60 -13.67
C PRO A 282 15.49 8.78 -13.17
N LEU A 283 14.17 8.60 -13.19
CA LEU A 283 13.23 9.53 -12.58
C LEU A 283 12.98 9.15 -11.12
N ASP A 284 13.50 9.96 -10.21
CA ASP A 284 13.31 9.80 -8.77
C ASP A 284 12.08 10.60 -8.32
N LEU A 285 11.09 9.92 -7.74
CA LEU A 285 9.81 10.50 -7.32
C LEU A 285 9.57 10.34 -5.82
N MET A 286 8.98 11.37 -5.21
CA MET A 286 8.38 11.32 -3.88
C MET A 286 6.85 11.34 -3.99
N PHE A 287 6.19 10.38 -3.35
CA PHE A 287 4.75 10.33 -3.17
C PHE A 287 4.41 10.74 -1.74
N LEU A 288 3.64 11.81 -1.61
CA LEU A 288 3.10 12.26 -0.34
C LEU A 288 1.64 11.80 -0.24
N LEU A 289 1.40 10.81 0.61
CA LEU A 289 0.07 10.27 0.86
C LEU A 289 -0.54 11.00 2.06
N ARG A 290 -1.63 11.73 1.82
CA ARG A 290 -2.37 12.49 2.84
C ARG A 290 -3.68 11.77 3.18
N MET A 291 -4.01 11.85 4.47
CA MET A 291 -5.05 11.08 5.13
C MET A 291 -6.20 11.98 5.61
#